data_AF-A0A1W1D689-F1
#
_entry.id   AF-A0A1W1D689-F1
#
_cell.length_a   1.000
_cell.length_b   1.000
_cell.length_c   1.000
_cell.angle_alpha   90.00
_cell.angle_beta   90.00
_cell.angle_gamma   90.00
#
_symmetry.space_group_name_H-M   'P 1'
#
loop_
_entity.id
_entity.type
_entity.pdbx_description
1 polymer ?
#
loop_
_entity_poly.entity_id
_entity_poly.type
_entity_poly.pdbx_seq_one_letter_code
_entity_poly.pdbx_strand_id
1 'polypeptide(L)'
;MGSSLNRNQQTNELDRLVNREEVLEICYWYQGEGFGDVYNSPSMNTFLKCNNEAIDDAFLELSEQGFLEPIELDSTLSYKFTASGKKEGGRLFNASFADLQKSSHGECAAGCCDGDDHSACGDGCSL
;
A
#
# COMPACT_ATOMS: atom_id res chain seq x y z
N MET A 1 -5.39 19.59 -35.22
CA MET A 1 -6.45 18.72 -34.65
C MET A 1 -5.98 18.35 -33.26
N GLY A 2 -6.31 19.17 -32.27
CA GLY A 2 -5.87 18.98 -30.88
C GLY A 2 -6.93 18.21 -30.11
N SER A 3 -6.58 17.04 -29.60
CA SER A 3 -7.46 16.17 -28.83
C SER A 3 -7.81 16.81 -27.49
N SER A 4 -8.99 17.43 -27.40
CA SER A 4 -9.61 17.80 -26.13
C SER A 4 -10.12 16.51 -25.47
N LEU A 5 -9.24 15.78 -24.79
CA LEU A 5 -9.67 14.78 -23.82
C LEU A 5 -10.60 15.49 -22.82
N ASN A 6 -11.80 14.97 -22.64
CA ASN A 6 -12.78 15.54 -21.73
C ASN A 6 -12.20 15.46 -20.31
N ARG A 7 -12.22 16.56 -19.54
CA ARG A 7 -11.64 16.63 -18.18
C ARG A 7 -12.13 15.47 -17.28
N ASN A 8 -13.39 15.06 -17.43
CA ASN A 8 -13.95 13.91 -16.71
C ASN A 8 -13.33 12.56 -17.10
N GLN A 9 -12.95 12.37 -18.36
CA GLN A 9 -12.25 11.16 -18.81
C GLN A 9 -10.83 11.11 -18.24
N GLN A 10 -10.12 12.24 -18.24
CA GLN A 10 -8.79 12.33 -17.64
C GLN A 10 -8.80 12.05 -16.14
N THR A 11 -9.81 12.58 -15.41
CA THR A 11 -10.00 12.27 -13.98
C THR A 11 -10.23 10.78 -13.77
N ASN A 12 -11.10 10.14 -14.56
CA ASN A 12 -11.36 8.71 -14.45
C ASN A 12 -10.11 7.83 -14.75
N GLU A 13 -9.30 8.20 -15.75
CA GLU A 13 -8.05 7.48 -16.06
C GLU A 13 -7.01 7.61 -14.94
N LEU A 14 -6.88 8.80 -14.36
CA LEU A 14 -6.00 9.03 -13.20
C LEU A 14 -6.50 8.25 -11.98
N ASP A 15 -7.81 8.26 -11.71
CA ASP A 15 -8.40 7.49 -10.61
C ASP A 15 -8.15 5.99 -10.80
N ARG A 16 -8.30 5.45 -12.02
CA ARG A 16 -7.98 4.05 -12.31
C ARG A 16 -6.51 3.71 -12.07
N LEU A 17 -5.60 4.59 -12.49
CA LEU A 17 -4.16 4.41 -12.22
C LEU A 17 -3.87 4.39 -10.71
N VAL A 18 -4.41 5.36 -9.96
CA VAL A 18 -4.24 5.47 -8.51
C VAL A 18 -4.83 4.25 -7.80
N ASN A 19 -6.06 3.86 -8.13
CA ASN A 19 -6.72 2.70 -7.54
C ASN A 19 -5.91 1.43 -7.76
N ARG A 20 -5.34 1.25 -8.95
CA ARG A 20 -4.52 0.08 -9.28
C ARG A 20 -3.23 0.02 -8.47
N GLU A 21 -2.57 1.15 -8.28
CA GLU A 21 -1.36 1.22 -7.47
C GLU A 21 -1.66 1.04 -5.98
N GLU A 22 -2.68 1.71 -5.44
CA GLU A 22 -3.12 1.55 -4.05
C GLU A 22 -3.55 0.10 -3.76
N VAL A 23 -4.26 -0.57 -4.67
CA VAL A 23 -4.63 -2.00 -4.52
C VAL A 23 -3.40 -2.88 -4.42
N LEU A 24 -2.42 -2.73 -5.32
CA LEU A 24 -1.21 -3.56 -5.32
C LEU A 24 -0.34 -3.31 -4.07
N GLU A 25 -0.26 -2.07 -3.63
CA GLU A 25 0.41 -1.65 -2.40
C GLU A 25 -0.25 -2.24 -1.15
N ILE A 26 -1.58 -2.15 -1.04
CA ILE A 26 -2.33 -2.68 0.10
C ILE A 26 -2.24 -4.21 0.15
N CYS A 27 -2.24 -4.91 -0.98
CA CYS A 27 -2.03 -6.37 -0.99
C CYS A 27 -0.68 -6.76 -0.38
N TYR A 28 0.37 -5.98 -0.68
CA TYR A 28 1.71 -6.21 -0.14
C TYR A 28 1.74 -5.99 1.37
N TRP A 29 1.18 -4.86 1.82
CA TRP A 29 1.04 -4.56 3.24
C TRP A 29 0.22 -5.63 3.98
N TYR A 30 -0.97 -5.97 3.46
CA TYR A 30 -1.88 -6.97 4.03
C TYR A 30 -1.20 -8.32 4.28
N GLN A 31 -0.39 -8.78 3.31
CA GLN A 31 0.40 -10.00 3.48
C GLN A 31 1.54 -9.83 4.50
N GLY A 32 2.21 -8.67 4.51
CA GLY A 32 3.28 -8.35 5.47
C GLY A 32 2.80 -8.33 6.93
N GLU A 33 1.58 -7.85 7.17
CA GLU A 33 0.92 -7.86 8.49
C GLU A 33 0.41 -9.26 8.90
N GLY A 34 0.43 -10.23 7.99
CA GLY A 34 0.02 -11.61 8.28
C GLY A 34 -1.47 -11.90 8.19
N PHE A 35 -2.26 -11.05 7.52
CA PHE A 35 -3.68 -11.32 7.30
C PHE A 35 -3.95 -12.40 6.25
N GLY A 36 -2.96 -12.72 5.41
CA GLY A 36 -3.03 -13.80 4.43
C GLY A 36 -2.35 -13.45 3.11
N ASP A 37 -2.38 -14.39 2.17
CA ASP A 37 -1.81 -14.24 0.82
C ASP A 37 -2.86 -14.39 -0.29
N VAL A 38 -4.13 -14.26 0.07
CA VAL A 38 -5.29 -14.30 -0.83
C VAL A 38 -6.06 -13.00 -0.69
N TYR A 39 -6.33 -12.35 -1.83
CA TYR A 39 -6.95 -11.02 -1.88
C TYR A 39 -8.26 -11.07 -2.66
N ASN A 40 -9.26 -10.34 -2.18
CA ASN A 40 -10.51 -10.11 -2.88
C ASN A 40 -11.08 -8.74 -2.47
N SER A 41 -12.00 -8.22 -3.27
CA SER A 41 -12.55 -6.88 -3.06
C SER A 41 -13.19 -6.70 -1.68
N PRO A 42 -14.01 -7.65 -1.16
CA PRO A 42 -14.53 -7.56 0.20
C PRO A 42 -13.46 -7.40 1.28
N SER A 43 -12.35 -8.14 1.20
CA SER A 43 -11.25 -8.04 2.17
C SER A 43 -10.47 -6.74 2.05
N MET A 44 -10.33 -6.19 0.85
CA MET A 44 -9.55 -4.96 0.62
C MET A 44 -10.35 -3.67 0.85
N ASN A 45 -11.68 -3.71 0.71
CA ASN A 45 -12.53 -2.52 0.76
C ASN A 45 -12.40 -1.69 2.05
N THR A 46 -12.12 -2.34 3.19
CA THR A 46 -11.90 -1.64 4.47
C THR A 46 -10.63 -0.78 4.49
N PHE A 47 -9.64 -1.09 3.64
CA PHE A 47 -8.32 -0.44 3.64
C PHE A 47 -8.15 0.56 2.48
N LEU A 48 -9.00 0.47 1.46
CA LEU A 48 -8.95 1.29 0.26
C LEU A 48 -10.03 2.36 0.27
N LYS A 49 -9.77 3.48 -0.41
CA LYS A 49 -10.74 4.60 -0.52
C LYS A 49 -11.79 4.36 -1.60
N CYS A 50 -11.52 3.45 -2.53
CA CYS A 50 -12.39 3.14 -3.65
C CYS A 50 -13.42 2.03 -3.30
N ASN A 51 -14.47 1.94 -4.10
CA ASN A 51 -15.53 0.94 -3.91
C ASN A 51 -15.12 -0.44 -4.44
N ASN A 52 -15.88 -1.49 -4.11
CA ASN A 52 -15.57 -2.86 -4.57
C ASN A 52 -15.43 -2.98 -6.08
N GLU A 53 -16.26 -2.29 -6.87
CA GLU A 53 -16.20 -2.32 -8.34
C GLU A 53 -14.84 -1.81 -8.87
N ALA A 54 -14.35 -0.69 -8.34
CA ALA A 54 -13.04 -0.18 -8.72
C ALA A 54 -11.88 -1.08 -8.25
N ILE A 55 -12.06 -1.80 -7.13
CA ILE A 55 -11.09 -2.79 -6.65
C ILE A 55 -11.07 -4.02 -7.57
N ASP A 56 -12.25 -4.50 -7.98
CA ASP A 56 -12.38 -5.63 -8.92
C ASP A 56 -11.75 -5.30 -10.28
N ASP A 57 -11.99 -4.10 -10.81
CA ASP A 57 -11.36 -3.61 -12.05
C ASP A 57 -9.83 -3.55 -11.91
N ALA A 58 -9.33 -3.01 -10.80
CA ALA A 58 -7.90 -2.96 -10.52
C ALA A 58 -7.28 -4.36 -10.44
N PHE A 59 -7.94 -5.32 -9.77
CA PHE A 59 -7.46 -6.69 -9.69
C PHE A 59 -7.40 -7.36 -11.06
N LEU A 60 -8.42 -7.16 -11.90
CA LEU A 60 -8.43 -7.69 -13.25
C LEU A 60 -7.26 -7.13 -14.06
N GLU A 61 -7.05 -5.81 -14.04
CA GLU A 61 -5.93 -5.17 -14.75
C GLU A 61 -4.55 -5.66 -14.25
N LEU A 62 -4.38 -5.82 -12.93
CA LEU A 62 -3.14 -6.32 -12.33
C LEU A 62 -2.88 -7.78 -12.68
N SER A 63 -3.94 -8.58 -12.80
CA SER A 63 -3.89 -9.95 -13.29
C SER A 63 -3.47 -10.02 -14.76
N GLU A 64 -4.07 -9.18 -15.61
CA GLU A 64 -3.70 -9.05 -17.04
C GLU A 64 -2.25 -8.59 -17.22
N GLN A 65 -1.73 -7.77 -16.31
CA GLN A 65 -0.33 -7.32 -16.28
C GLN A 65 0.63 -8.39 -15.71
N GLY A 66 0.12 -9.49 -15.19
CA GLY A 66 0.91 -10.59 -14.62
C GLY A 66 1.46 -10.32 -13.22
N PHE A 67 0.93 -9.32 -12.51
CA PHE A 67 1.28 -9.06 -11.11
C PHE A 67 0.48 -9.93 -10.14
N LEU A 68 -0.74 -10.29 -10.51
CA LEU A 68 -1.58 -11.19 -9.73
C LEU A 68 -1.97 -12.42 -10.55
N GLU A 69 -2.23 -13.52 -9.86
CA GLU A 69 -2.84 -14.71 -10.44
C GLU A 69 -4.26 -14.88 -9.89
N PRO A 70 -5.29 -15.03 -10.75
CA PRO A 70 -6.65 -15.26 -10.30
C PRO A 70 -6.78 -16.70 -9.80
N ILE A 71 -7.47 -16.86 -8.69
CA ILE A 71 -7.82 -18.14 -8.09
C ILE A 71 -9.30 -18.13 -7.74
N GLU A 72 -9.93 -19.30 -7.82
CA GLU A 72 -11.32 -19.47 -7.41
C GLU A 72 -11.33 -20.15 -6.04
N LEU A 73 -11.85 -19.45 -5.03
CA LEU A 73 -11.95 -19.96 -3.66
C LEU A 73 -13.39 -19.79 -3.19
N ASP A 74 -14.05 -20.88 -2.79
CA ASP A 74 -15.43 -20.86 -2.27
C ASP A 74 -16.41 -20.08 -3.17
N SER A 75 -16.29 -20.23 -4.50
CA SER A 75 -17.07 -19.50 -5.52
C SER A 75 -16.85 -17.98 -5.55
N THR A 76 -15.78 -17.49 -4.91
CA THR A 76 -15.35 -16.09 -4.92
C THR A 76 -14.07 -15.97 -5.73
N LEU A 77 -14.07 -15.08 -6.72
CA LEU A 77 -12.86 -14.73 -7.46
C LEU A 77 -11.90 -14.01 -6.52
N SER A 78 -10.73 -14.60 -6.30
CA SER A 78 -9.68 -14.08 -5.44
C SER A 78 -8.35 -14.06 -6.19
N TYR A 79 -7.32 -13.47 -5.60
CA TYR A 79 -6.05 -13.25 -6.25
C TYR A 79 -4.89 -13.57 -5.33
N LYS A 80 -3.77 -14.04 -5.89
CA LYS A 80 -2.49 -14.16 -5.19
C LYS A 80 -1.40 -13.40 -5.94
N PHE A 81 -0.35 -13.03 -5.24
CA PHE A 81 0.81 -12.41 -5.88
C PHE A 81 1.56 -13.40 -6.78
N THR A 82 1.92 -12.94 -7.98
CA THR A 82 3.08 -13.51 -8.67
C THR A 82 4.37 -12.99 -8.03
N ALA A 83 5.51 -13.63 -8.33
CA ALA A 83 6.81 -13.15 -7.85
C ALA A 83 7.10 -11.70 -8.29
N SER A 84 6.72 -11.36 -9.52
CA SER A 84 6.85 -10.00 -10.07
C SER A 84 5.93 -9.02 -9.37
N GLY A 85 4.67 -9.40 -9.11
CA GLY A 85 3.70 -8.55 -8.42
C GLY A 85 4.11 -8.25 -6.98
N LYS A 86 4.61 -9.26 -6.25
CA LYS A 86 5.09 -9.05 -4.88
C LYS A 86 6.25 -8.07 -4.82
N LYS A 87 7.18 -8.16 -5.78
CA LYS A 87 8.30 -7.21 -5.90
C LYS A 87 7.81 -5.80 -6.20
N GLU A 88 6.85 -5.66 -7.12
CA GLU A 88 6.32 -4.36 -7.51
C GLU A 88 5.46 -3.71 -6.41
N GLY A 89 4.60 -4.47 -5.74
CA GLY A 89 3.85 -4.01 -4.58
C GLY A 89 4.78 -3.52 -3.45
N GLY A 90 5.87 -4.24 -3.19
CA GLY A 90 6.89 -3.80 -2.23
C GLY A 90 7.63 -2.53 -2.67
N ARG A 91 7.86 -2.34 -3.98
CA ARG A 91 8.46 -1.11 -4.52
C ARG A 91 7.54 0.09 -4.33
N LEU A 92 6.24 -0.06 -4.64
CA LEU A 92 5.23 0.97 -4.46
C LEU A 92 5.09 1.33 -2.98
N PHE A 93 4.90 0.32 -2.12
CA PHE A 93 4.81 0.51 -0.68
C PHE A 93 6.04 1.25 -0.12
N ASN A 94 7.25 0.83 -0.50
CA ASN A 94 8.45 1.54 -0.06
C ASN A 94 8.51 2.98 -0.61
N ALA A 95 8.05 3.25 -1.83
CA ALA A 95 8.02 4.60 -2.38
C ALA A 95 7.02 5.51 -1.64
N SER A 96 5.84 4.99 -1.30
CA SER A 96 4.78 5.75 -0.61
C SER A 96 5.06 5.95 0.88
N PHE A 97 5.74 5.00 1.53
CA PHE A 97 5.97 5.01 2.97
C PHE A 97 7.44 5.26 3.38
N ALA A 98 8.36 5.47 2.43
CA ALA A 98 9.77 5.76 2.74
C ALA A 98 9.95 6.93 3.71
N ASP A 99 9.12 7.97 3.60
CA ASP A 99 9.19 9.14 4.49
C ASP A 99 8.52 8.90 5.86
N LEU A 100 7.63 7.92 5.98
CA LEU A 100 7.01 7.50 7.24
C LEU A 100 7.87 6.48 8.00
N GLN A 101 8.71 5.73 7.27
CA GLN A 101 9.68 4.76 7.82
C GLN A 101 11.00 5.39 8.24
N LYS A 102 11.32 6.60 7.76
CA LYS A 102 12.31 7.46 8.42
C LYS A 102 11.72 7.83 9.76
N SER A 103 12.08 7.08 10.80
CA SER A 103 11.85 7.53 12.17
C SER A 103 12.26 9.00 12.26
N SER A 104 11.32 9.87 12.67
CA SER A 104 11.71 10.96 13.55
C SER A 104 12.45 10.29 14.70
N HIS A 105 13.76 10.17 14.59
CA HIS A 105 14.58 9.95 15.76
C HIS A 105 14.30 11.18 16.63
N GLY A 106 13.36 11.03 17.57
CA GLY A 106 13.66 11.47 18.92
C GLY A 106 15.00 10.84 19.23
N GLU A 107 16.07 11.63 19.10
CA GLU A 107 17.43 11.23 19.41
C GLU A 107 17.50 10.95 20.91
N CYS A 108 17.09 9.75 21.31
CA CYS A 108 17.60 9.17 22.54
C CYS A 108 18.67 8.17 22.10
N ALA A 109 19.92 8.62 22.12
CA ALA A 109 21.05 7.72 22.04
C ALA A 109 20.89 6.61 23.08
N ALA A 110 21.32 5.39 22.74
CA ALA A 110 21.31 4.25 23.65
C ALA A 110 22.03 4.65 24.96
N GLY A 111 21.27 4.76 26.05
CA GLY A 111 21.74 5.24 27.35
C GLY A 111 21.04 6.48 27.94
N CYS A 112 20.18 7.21 27.19
CA CYS A 112 19.48 8.40 27.73
C CYS A 112 18.35 8.09 28.74
N CYS A 113 17.89 6.83 28.82
CA CYS A 113 16.75 6.46 29.67
C CYS A 113 17.04 5.34 30.70
N ASP A 114 18.30 4.93 30.85
CA ASP A 114 18.71 3.91 31.83
C ASP A 114 19.46 4.60 32.99
N GLY A 115 18.68 5.17 33.92
CA GLY A 115 19.16 5.85 35.13
C GLY A 115 18.57 7.25 35.34
N ASP A 116 18.65 7.73 36.58
CA ASP A 116 18.24 9.09 37.03
C ASP A 116 19.16 10.22 36.48
N ASP A 117 20.12 9.90 35.61
CA ASP A 117 21.07 10.87 35.03
C ASP A 117 20.66 11.25 33.61
N HIS A 118 19.94 12.37 33.50
CA HIS A 118 19.48 12.93 32.23
C HIS A 118 20.47 13.96 31.63
N SER A 119 21.69 14.04 32.16
CA SER A 119 22.72 15.01 31.77
C SER A 119 23.18 14.90 30.31
N ALA A 120 22.84 13.80 29.62
CA ALA A 120 23.20 13.53 28.23
C ALA A 120 22.02 13.69 27.23
N CYS A 121 20.82 14.02 27.72
CA CYS A 121 19.65 14.21 26.87
C CYS A 121 19.58 15.70 26.46
N GLY A 122 19.42 15.99 25.16
CA GLY A 122 19.28 17.37 24.68
C GLY A 122 18.03 18.06 25.22
N ASP A 123 18.02 19.40 25.21
CA ASP A 123 16.97 20.32 25.73
C ASP A 123 15.51 20.07 25.25
N GLY A 124 15.22 19.00 24.52
CA GLY A 124 13.89 18.59 24.08
C GLY A 124 13.10 17.69 25.04
N CYS A 125 13.75 17.15 26.08
CA CYS A 125 13.05 16.38 27.13
C CYS A 125 12.68 17.28 28.31
N SER A 126 11.68 18.12 28.13
CA SER A 126 10.97 18.75 29.26
C SER A 126 9.75 17.88 29.61
N LEU A 127 9.75 17.35 30.84
CA LEU A 127 8.59 16.76 31.52
C LEU A 127 7.39 17.71 31.52
#